data_AF-A0AAV0WYU3-F1
#
_entry.id   AF-A0AAV0WYU3-F1
#
_cell.length_a   1.000
_cell.length_b   1.000
_cell.length_c   1.000
_cell.angle_alpha   90.00
_cell.angle_beta   90.00
_cell.angle_gamma   90.00
#
_symmetry.space_group_name_H-M   'P 1'
#
loop_
_entity.id
_entity.type
_entity.pdbx_description
1 polymer ?
#
loop_
_entity_poly.entity_id
_entity_poly.type
_entity_poly.pdbx_seq_one_letter_code
_entity_poly.pdbx_strand_id
1 'polypeptide(L)'
;MEWTIETILNLLHTTNDGRCVLADGKKNNGYLSDDAQNLITQLLINHLLQDQSKGTDLFFRKISELIVEVFPKEQKSVYFIPSKTEDQHQAHAKGKLIERWKNVARKLRLAGAISCERKKTVVTQATTSSLPNFSEEVKSATYWLQTEGLNFSNLNIIKAKWLITYEVRKYDIFESNEQSISDIFLKWPIFQSPKDWYVLEDFKIGNLITHKITDDRNTYMNSYKYALTLLTELDSTYLNGDLRSSIVISLLLVPYLIPTKTQIKNNNVSVKTKFWKPLLVESASAFAIHVQNMIKFHEDFCQREIKYLHHGATIQPYIAFVGEDIQSISSCYVRVNQRWCFEDPLIALEVCFKTFFVFNCNYPKECYDSWLIVQQLLFQLHTPHDKSTSITKSVSGQF
;
A
#
# COMPACT_ATOMS: atom_id res chain seq x y z
N MET A 1 -16.45 -29.57 -17.86
CA MET A 1 -15.81 -30.51 -18.80
C MET A 1 -14.96 -31.48 -17.99
N GLU A 2 -15.11 -32.77 -18.21
CA GLU A 2 -14.26 -33.78 -17.57
C GLU A 2 -12.93 -33.87 -18.33
N TRP A 3 -11.82 -33.63 -17.64
CA TRP A 3 -10.49 -33.83 -18.22
C TRP A 3 -10.21 -35.33 -18.32
N THR A 4 -10.05 -35.84 -19.55
CA THR A 4 -9.70 -37.24 -19.83
C THR A 4 -8.38 -37.31 -20.60
N ILE A 5 -7.84 -38.53 -20.76
CA ILE A 5 -6.62 -38.74 -21.54
C ILE A 5 -6.83 -38.33 -23.01
N GLU A 6 -8.03 -38.56 -23.55
CA GLU A 6 -8.40 -38.16 -24.90
C GLU A 6 -8.33 -36.64 -25.10
N THR A 7 -8.64 -35.85 -24.07
CA THR A 7 -8.50 -34.38 -24.13
C THR A 7 -7.04 -33.98 -24.41
N ILE A 8 -6.09 -34.57 -23.68
CA ILE A 8 -4.67 -34.28 -23.85
C ILE A 8 -4.17 -34.77 -25.22
N LEU A 9 -4.50 -36.01 -25.58
CA LEU A 9 -4.11 -36.58 -26.87
C LEU A 9 -4.66 -35.77 -28.04
N ASN A 10 -5.92 -35.34 -27.97
CA ASN A 10 -6.51 -34.50 -29.00
C ASN A 10 -5.73 -33.20 -29.17
N LEU A 11 -5.41 -32.49 -28.09
CA LEU A 11 -4.62 -31.26 -28.15
C LEU A 11 -3.20 -31.51 -28.68
N LEU A 12 -2.57 -32.63 -28.29
CA LEU A 12 -1.24 -33.02 -28.76
C LEU A 12 -1.21 -33.31 -30.28
N HIS A 13 -2.26 -33.93 -30.82
CA HIS A 13 -2.31 -34.29 -32.24
C HIS A 13 -2.81 -33.16 -33.15
N THR A 14 -3.69 -32.29 -32.65
CA THR A 14 -4.33 -31.23 -33.46
C THR A 14 -3.53 -29.94 -33.53
N THR A 15 -2.66 -29.67 -32.56
CA THR A 15 -1.86 -28.44 -32.51
C THR A 15 -0.41 -28.67 -32.95
N ASN A 16 0.22 -27.64 -33.55
CA ASN A 16 1.63 -27.71 -33.92
C ASN A 16 2.53 -27.84 -32.68
N ASP A 17 2.23 -27.07 -31.63
CA ASP A 17 2.90 -27.16 -30.34
C ASP A 17 2.83 -28.59 -29.78
N GLY A 18 1.64 -29.19 -29.80
CA GLY A 18 1.43 -30.57 -29.37
C GLY A 18 2.26 -31.59 -30.15
N ARG A 19 2.34 -31.44 -31.47
CA ARG A 19 3.17 -32.29 -32.35
C ARG A 19 4.66 -32.15 -32.03
N CYS A 20 5.11 -30.95 -31.67
CA CYS A 20 6.48 -30.73 -31.20
C CYS A 20 6.75 -31.46 -29.88
N VAL A 21 5.82 -31.45 -28.92
CA VAL A 21 5.96 -32.21 -27.66
C VAL A 21 6.05 -33.70 -27.92
N LEU A 22 5.19 -34.25 -28.80
CA LEU A 22 5.23 -35.66 -29.17
C LEU A 22 6.56 -36.04 -29.85
N ALA A 23 7.07 -35.19 -30.74
CA ALA A 23 8.35 -35.40 -31.40
C ALA A 23 9.52 -35.35 -30.41
N ASP A 24 9.51 -34.41 -29.46
CA ASP A 24 10.52 -34.30 -28.40
C ASP A 24 10.53 -35.54 -27.51
N GLY A 25 9.36 -35.96 -27.02
CA GLY A 25 9.22 -37.18 -26.22
C GLY A 25 9.73 -38.41 -26.97
N LYS A 26 9.42 -38.54 -28.27
CA LYS A 26 9.95 -39.64 -29.09
C LYS A 26 11.48 -39.57 -29.26
N LYS A 27 12.02 -38.37 -29.47
CA LYS A 27 13.46 -38.13 -29.64
C LYS A 27 14.25 -38.41 -28.36
N ASN A 28 13.67 -38.15 -27.20
CA ASN A 28 14.32 -38.26 -25.89
C ASN A 28 13.90 -39.55 -25.14
N ASN A 29 13.60 -40.63 -25.86
CA ASN A 29 13.24 -41.94 -25.30
C ASN A 29 12.12 -41.89 -24.24
N GLY A 30 11.13 -41.03 -24.45
CA GLY A 30 9.95 -40.84 -23.58
C GLY A 30 10.11 -39.77 -22.49
N TYR A 31 11.27 -39.12 -22.36
CA TYR A 31 11.45 -37.95 -21.49
C TYR A 31 11.05 -36.67 -22.21
N LEU A 32 10.45 -35.70 -21.52
CA LEU A 32 10.25 -34.37 -22.09
C LEU A 32 11.40 -33.43 -21.70
N SER A 33 11.93 -32.70 -22.66
CA SER A 33 12.84 -31.59 -22.40
C SER A 33 12.11 -30.46 -21.66
N ASP A 34 12.84 -29.58 -20.97
CA ASP A 34 12.22 -28.46 -20.24
C ASP A 34 11.34 -27.60 -21.16
N ASP A 35 11.79 -27.39 -22.40
CA ASP A 35 11.05 -26.68 -23.44
C ASP A 35 9.73 -27.40 -23.79
N ALA A 36 9.77 -28.72 -24.01
CA ALA A 36 8.57 -29.51 -24.27
C ALA A 36 7.62 -29.54 -23.07
N GLN A 37 8.13 -29.61 -21.83
CA GLN A 37 7.34 -29.49 -20.60
C GLN A 37 6.65 -28.11 -20.49
N ASN A 38 7.33 -27.04 -20.89
CA ASN A 38 6.77 -25.68 -20.90
C ASN A 38 5.69 -25.55 -21.99
N LEU A 39 5.91 -26.18 -23.14
CA LEU A 39 5.01 -26.16 -24.30
C LEU A 39 3.70 -26.92 -24.00
N ILE A 40 3.79 -28.13 -23.46
CA ILE A 40 2.60 -28.90 -23.04
C ILE A 40 1.84 -28.17 -21.94
N THR A 41 2.55 -27.59 -20.95
CA THR A 41 1.95 -26.78 -19.89
C THR A 41 1.18 -25.58 -20.46
N GLN A 42 1.77 -24.86 -21.41
CA GLN A 42 1.13 -23.72 -22.06
C GLN A 42 -0.16 -24.14 -22.78
N LEU A 43 -0.08 -25.21 -23.57
CA LEU A 43 -1.19 -25.71 -24.38
C LEU A 43 -2.37 -26.15 -23.51
N LEU A 44 -2.12 -26.90 -22.42
CA LEU A 44 -3.17 -27.38 -21.52
C LEU A 44 -3.81 -26.25 -20.72
N ILE A 45 -3.03 -25.27 -20.24
CA ILE A 45 -3.57 -24.12 -19.49
C ILE A 45 -4.35 -23.17 -20.39
N ASN A 46 -3.93 -22.98 -21.64
CA ASN A 46 -4.69 -22.17 -22.59
C ASN A 46 -6.04 -22.82 -22.89
N HIS A 47 -6.09 -24.14 -23.08
CA HIS A 47 -7.35 -24.88 -23.23
C HIS A 47 -8.24 -24.74 -21.97
N LEU A 48 -7.67 -24.94 -20.77
CA LEU A 48 -8.39 -24.79 -19.50
C LEU A 48 -9.07 -23.41 -19.36
N LEU A 49 -8.39 -22.35 -19.80
CA LEU A 49 -8.88 -20.97 -19.68
C LEU A 49 -9.88 -20.56 -20.77
N GLN A 50 -9.89 -21.23 -21.93
CA GLN A 50 -10.89 -21.00 -22.98
C GLN A 50 -12.31 -21.37 -22.51
N ASP A 51 -12.43 -22.38 -21.66
CA ASP A 51 -13.73 -22.92 -21.20
C ASP A 51 -14.28 -22.24 -19.92
N GLN A 52 -13.84 -21.03 -19.60
CA GLN A 52 -14.20 -20.26 -18.39
C GLN A 52 -13.98 -21.01 -17.05
N SER A 53 -13.21 -22.09 -17.05
CA SER A 53 -13.02 -22.89 -15.85
C SER A 53 -12.08 -22.18 -14.86
N LYS A 54 -12.53 -22.04 -13.61
CA LYS A 54 -11.68 -21.55 -12.51
C LYS A 54 -10.61 -22.62 -12.26
N GLY A 55 -9.33 -22.23 -12.33
CA GLY A 55 -8.21 -23.12 -12.01
C GLY A 55 -8.24 -23.48 -10.53
N THR A 56 -8.68 -24.70 -10.21
CA THR A 56 -8.68 -25.26 -8.86
C THR A 56 -7.59 -26.33 -8.73
N ASP A 57 -7.15 -26.59 -7.50
CA ASP A 57 -6.20 -27.66 -7.18
C ASP A 57 -6.63 -29.02 -7.73
N LEU A 58 -7.94 -29.29 -7.79
CA LEU A 58 -8.49 -30.52 -8.36
C LEU A 58 -8.11 -30.66 -9.85
N PHE A 59 -8.25 -29.60 -10.64
CA PHE A 59 -7.91 -29.62 -12.05
C PHE A 59 -6.40 -29.80 -12.26
N PHE A 60 -5.56 -29.11 -11.48
CA PHE A 60 -4.11 -29.25 -11.63
C PHE A 60 -3.61 -30.65 -11.25
N ARG A 61 -4.20 -31.27 -10.21
CA ARG A 61 -3.95 -32.68 -9.89
C ARG A 61 -4.33 -33.57 -11.07
N LYS A 62 -5.57 -33.46 -11.56
CA LYS A 62 -6.05 -34.30 -12.66
C LYS A 62 -5.19 -34.16 -13.92
N ILE A 63 -4.86 -32.93 -14.31
CA ILE A 63 -3.99 -32.68 -15.48
C ILE A 63 -2.60 -33.28 -15.28
N SER A 64 -2.00 -33.14 -14.09
CA SER A 64 -0.68 -33.74 -13.81
C SER A 64 -0.68 -35.26 -13.89
N GLU A 65 -1.80 -35.92 -13.55
CA GLU A 65 -1.96 -37.36 -13.68
C GLU A 65 -2.04 -37.80 -15.15
N LEU A 66 -2.85 -37.09 -15.93
CA LEU A 66 -3.02 -37.37 -17.35
C LEU A 66 -1.73 -37.12 -18.14
N ILE A 67 -0.91 -36.13 -17.77
CA ILE A 67 0.41 -35.92 -18.38
C ILE A 67 1.31 -37.15 -18.18
N VAL A 68 1.34 -37.70 -16.96
CA VAL A 68 2.14 -38.91 -16.66
C VAL A 68 1.55 -40.14 -17.35
N GLU A 69 0.24 -40.19 -17.57
CA GLU A 69 -0.39 -41.25 -18.36
C GLU A 69 0.06 -41.24 -19.83
N VAL A 70 0.17 -40.04 -20.43
CA VAL A 70 0.67 -39.89 -21.81
C VAL A 70 2.19 -40.03 -21.89
N PHE A 71 2.91 -39.54 -20.88
CA PHE A 71 4.38 -39.59 -20.78
C PHE A 71 4.81 -40.27 -19.47
N PRO A 72 4.91 -41.62 -19.43
CA PRO A 72 5.14 -42.38 -18.20
C PRO A 72 6.43 -42.06 -17.42
N LYS A 73 7.38 -41.38 -18.06
CA LYS A 73 8.66 -40.99 -17.45
C LYS A 73 8.64 -39.63 -16.77
N GLU A 74 7.57 -38.86 -16.97
CA GLU A 74 7.38 -37.57 -16.32
C GLU A 74 7.00 -37.74 -14.85
N GLN A 75 7.27 -36.71 -14.05
CA GLN A 75 6.97 -36.70 -12.62
C GLN A 75 5.84 -35.72 -12.32
N LYS A 76 4.79 -36.18 -11.62
CA LYS A 76 3.63 -35.34 -11.25
C LYS A 76 4.06 -34.04 -10.54
N SER A 77 5.08 -34.14 -9.68
CA SER A 77 5.62 -33.02 -8.88
C SER A 77 6.22 -31.87 -9.71
N VAL A 78 6.65 -32.14 -10.94
CA VAL A 78 7.12 -31.08 -11.87
C VAL A 78 5.96 -30.15 -12.26
N TYR A 79 4.78 -30.74 -12.46
CA TYR A 79 3.60 -30.04 -12.97
C TYR A 79 2.75 -29.44 -11.85
N PHE A 80 2.56 -30.17 -10.75
CA PHE A 80 1.78 -29.69 -9.62
C PHE A 80 2.15 -30.36 -8.29
N ILE A 81 2.37 -29.53 -7.27
CA ILE A 81 2.49 -29.90 -5.87
C ILE A 81 1.42 -29.11 -5.11
N PRO A 82 0.45 -29.78 -4.45
CA PRO A 82 -0.62 -29.11 -3.73
C PRO A 82 -0.10 -28.38 -2.48
N SER A 83 -0.86 -27.39 -2.00
CA SER A 83 -0.54 -26.75 -0.73
C SER A 83 -0.66 -27.72 0.43
N LYS A 84 0.22 -27.56 1.44
CA LYS A 84 0.17 -28.30 2.70
C LYS A 84 0.10 -27.32 3.87
N THR A 85 -0.69 -27.66 4.87
CA THR A 85 -0.72 -26.94 6.16
C THR A 85 -0.11 -27.87 7.20
N GLU A 86 1.05 -27.52 7.73
CA GLU A 86 1.62 -28.16 8.92
C GLU A 86 1.62 -27.13 10.04
N ASP A 87 0.82 -27.40 11.07
CA ASP A 87 0.65 -26.67 12.34
C ASP A 87 0.57 -25.13 12.26
N GLN A 88 1.67 -24.46 11.91
CA GLN A 88 1.81 -22.99 11.80
C GLN A 88 2.39 -22.48 10.47
N HIS A 89 2.82 -23.36 9.56
CA HIS A 89 3.37 -23.00 8.25
C HIS A 89 2.49 -23.51 7.10
N GLN A 90 1.99 -22.58 6.29
CA GLN A 90 1.28 -22.89 5.05
C GLN A 90 2.25 -22.91 3.88
N ALA A 91 2.54 -24.10 3.36
CA ALA A 91 3.27 -24.24 2.10
C ALA A 91 2.31 -24.01 0.92
N HIS A 92 2.56 -22.98 0.11
CA HIS A 92 1.76 -22.71 -1.09
C HIS A 92 1.92 -23.80 -2.15
N ALA A 93 0.89 -24.00 -2.97
CA ALA A 93 0.95 -24.89 -4.13
C ALA A 93 1.99 -24.40 -5.16
N LYS A 94 2.75 -25.33 -5.74
CA LYS A 94 3.88 -25.10 -6.66
C LYS A 94 3.75 -25.96 -7.93
N GLY A 95 4.53 -25.66 -8.96
CA GLY A 95 4.62 -26.44 -10.19
C GLY A 95 4.24 -25.66 -11.46
N LYS A 96 4.64 -26.20 -12.61
CA LYS A 96 4.50 -25.51 -13.92
C LYS A 96 3.05 -25.11 -14.25
N LEU A 97 2.07 -25.98 -13.95
CA LEU A 97 0.66 -25.74 -14.28
C LEU A 97 0.08 -24.52 -13.53
N ILE A 98 0.26 -24.46 -12.21
CA ILE A 98 -0.29 -23.38 -11.38
C ILE A 98 0.40 -22.04 -11.65
N GLU A 99 1.72 -22.05 -11.89
CA GLU A 99 2.47 -20.83 -12.22
C GLU A 99 2.04 -20.28 -13.58
N ARG A 100 1.92 -21.15 -14.59
CA ARG A 100 1.45 -20.76 -15.91
C ARG A 100 0.02 -20.24 -15.86
N TRP A 101 -0.89 -20.93 -15.16
CA TRP A 101 -2.26 -20.47 -14.98
C TRP A 101 -2.32 -19.09 -14.33
N LYS A 102 -1.56 -18.87 -13.24
CA LYS A 102 -1.46 -17.55 -12.58
C LYS A 102 -1.01 -16.46 -13.55
N ASN A 103 -0.04 -16.75 -14.41
CA ASN A 103 0.51 -15.80 -15.38
C ASN A 103 -0.48 -15.49 -16.52
N VAL A 104 -1.10 -16.52 -17.11
CA VAL A 104 -2.05 -16.35 -18.21
C VAL A 104 -3.35 -15.71 -17.71
N ALA A 105 -3.89 -16.15 -16.57
CA ALA A 105 -5.07 -15.54 -15.96
C ALA A 105 -4.82 -14.07 -15.59
N ARG A 106 -3.62 -13.72 -15.09
CA ARG A 106 -3.25 -12.31 -14.87
C ARG A 106 -3.26 -11.50 -16.16
N LYS A 107 -2.69 -12.04 -17.25
CA LYS A 107 -2.68 -11.39 -18.57
C LYS A 107 -4.10 -11.15 -19.09
N LEU A 108 -4.97 -12.16 -19.02
CA LEU A 108 -6.37 -12.05 -19.45
C LEU A 108 -7.17 -11.06 -18.60
N ARG A 109 -6.95 -11.00 -17.27
CA ARG A 109 -7.57 -10.00 -16.39
C ARG A 109 -7.13 -8.57 -16.74
N LEU A 110 -5.85 -8.35 -17.00
CA LEU A 110 -5.33 -7.03 -17.40
C LEU A 110 -5.91 -6.58 -18.75
N ALA A 111 -6.21 -7.53 -19.64
CA ALA A 111 -6.85 -7.25 -20.92
C ALA A 111 -8.38 -7.13 -20.85
N GLY A 112 -8.99 -7.30 -19.66
CA GLY A 112 -10.45 -7.30 -19.49
C GLY A 112 -11.18 -8.53 -20.03
N ALA A 113 -10.45 -9.58 -20.46
CA ALA A 113 -11.03 -10.77 -21.09
C ALA A 113 -11.66 -11.76 -20.09
N ILE A 114 -11.29 -11.70 -18.81
CA ILE A 114 -11.89 -12.49 -17.73
C ILE A 114 -12.11 -11.62 -16.47
N SER A 115 -13.24 -11.82 -15.78
CA SER A 115 -13.59 -11.08 -14.56
C SER A 115 -12.75 -11.52 -13.35
N CYS A 116 -12.55 -10.61 -12.41
CA CYS A 116 -11.86 -10.89 -11.16
C CYS A 116 -12.86 -11.14 -10.03
N GLU A 117 -13.52 -12.31 -10.03
CA GLU A 117 -14.30 -12.73 -8.86
C GLU A 117 -13.34 -13.16 -7.73
N ARG A 118 -12.85 -12.19 -6.95
CA ARG A 118 -12.36 -12.49 -5.62
C ARG A 118 -13.57 -12.89 -4.78
N LYS A 119 -13.72 -14.18 -4.47
CA LYS A 119 -14.54 -14.60 -3.33
C LYS A 119 -13.90 -13.95 -2.10
N LYS A 120 -14.44 -12.81 -1.65
CA LYS A 120 -14.29 -12.41 -0.25
C LYS A 120 -14.81 -13.59 0.56
N THR A 121 -13.97 -14.10 1.46
CA THR A 121 -14.40 -15.02 2.50
C THR A 121 -15.64 -14.42 3.14
N VAL A 122 -16.73 -15.18 3.08
CA VAL A 122 -18.06 -14.78 3.55
C VAL A 122 -17.95 -14.50 5.04
N VAL A 123 -17.82 -13.24 5.41
CA VAL A 123 -18.52 -12.72 6.57
C VAL A 123 -19.80 -12.12 6.03
N THR A 124 -20.88 -12.76 6.45
CA THR A 124 -22.29 -12.48 6.25
C THR A 124 -22.58 -10.98 6.18
N GLN A 125 -22.85 -10.45 4.99
CA GLN A 125 -24.18 -10.04 4.54
C GLN A 125 -24.08 -9.32 3.21
N ALA A 126 -24.91 -9.77 2.28
CA ALA A 126 -25.29 -8.97 1.13
C ALA A 126 -26.02 -7.72 1.62
N THR A 127 -25.56 -6.57 1.17
CA THR A 127 -26.46 -5.46 0.90
C THR A 127 -26.02 -4.91 -0.44
N THR A 128 -26.89 -5.10 -1.43
CA THR A 128 -27.04 -4.20 -2.57
C THR A 128 -26.65 -2.78 -2.19
N SER A 129 -25.84 -2.11 -3.01
CA SER A 129 -25.49 -0.70 -2.92
C SER A 129 -26.74 0.19 -2.99
N SER A 130 -27.50 0.23 -1.90
CA SER A 130 -28.34 1.36 -1.54
C SER A 130 -27.42 2.38 -0.90
N LEU A 131 -27.40 3.63 -1.40
CA LEU A 131 -26.85 4.74 -0.61
C LEU A 131 -27.42 4.64 0.82
N PRO A 132 -26.61 4.82 1.87
CA PRO A 132 -27.17 4.89 3.21
C PRO A 132 -28.21 6.02 3.24
N ASN A 133 -29.45 5.69 3.60
CA ASN A 133 -30.49 6.70 3.72
C ASN A 133 -30.28 7.46 5.05
N PHE A 134 -29.43 8.48 5.00
CA PHE A 134 -29.17 9.34 6.16
C PHE A 134 -30.40 10.20 6.49
N SER A 135 -30.54 10.56 7.77
CA SER A 135 -31.65 11.40 8.24
C SER A 135 -31.63 12.79 7.59
N GLU A 136 -32.79 13.44 7.54
CA GLU A 136 -32.91 14.78 6.96
C GLU A 136 -32.10 15.83 7.72
N GLU A 137 -31.93 15.62 9.03
CA GLU A 137 -31.07 16.43 9.90
C GLU A 137 -29.60 16.34 9.45
N VAL A 138 -29.11 15.13 9.17
CA VAL A 138 -27.73 14.89 8.73
C VAL A 138 -27.48 15.47 7.34
N LYS A 139 -28.44 15.35 6.42
CA LYS A 139 -28.37 15.98 5.09
C LYS A 139 -28.32 17.50 5.19
N SER A 140 -29.19 18.09 6.02
CA SER A 140 -29.22 19.53 6.27
C SER A 140 -27.91 20.02 6.89
N ALA A 141 -27.36 19.27 7.85
CA ALA A 141 -26.07 19.58 8.46
C ALA A 141 -24.92 19.48 7.45
N THR A 142 -24.94 18.48 6.56
CA THR A 142 -23.94 18.33 5.49
C THR A 142 -23.94 19.52 4.55
N TYR A 143 -25.12 19.91 4.04
CA TYR A 143 -25.27 21.08 3.17
C TYR A 143 -24.82 22.37 3.86
N TRP A 144 -25.17 22.55 5.14
CA TRP A 144 -24.75 23.70 5.92
C TRP A 144 -23.22 23.77 6.07
N LEU A 145 -22.55 22.64 6.34
CA LEU A 145 -21.09 22.57 6.44
C LEU A 145 -20.38 22.84 5.11
N GLN A 146 -21.05 22.60 3.98
CA GLN A 146 -20.55 22.89 2.63
C GLN A 146 -20.68 24.36 2.22
N THR A 147 -21.55 25.11 2.89
CA THR A 147 -21.92 26.48 2.48
C THR A 147 -21.65 27.48 3.60
N GLU A 148 -22.56 27.59 4.57
CA GLU A 148 -22.52 28.56 5.66
C GLU A 148 -21.40 28.29 6.68
N GLY A 149 -21.07 27.02 6.91
CA GLY A 149 -20.05 26.59 7.88
C GLY A 149 -18.62 27.02 7.56
N LEU A 150 -18.38 27.53 6.35
CA LEU A 150 -17.06 27.96 5.88
C LEU A 150 -16.62 29.33 6.43
N ASN A 151 -17.54 30.10 7.04
CA ASN A 151 -17.19 31.38 7.65
C ASN A 151 -16.44 31.23 9.00
N PHE A 152 -16.42 30.02 9.58
CA PHE A 152 -15.81 29.72 10.88
C PHE A 152 -16.24 30.62 12.05
N SER A 153 -17.36 31.34 11.92
CA SER A 153 -17.82 32.33 12.90
C SER A 153 -18.33 31.70 14.19
N ASN A 154 -18.86 30.47 14.13
CA ASN A 154 -19.34 29.75 15.30
C ASN A 154 -18.80 28.30 15.32
N LEU A 155 -17.64 28.15 15.96
CA LEU A 155 -16.96 26.85 16.08
C LEU A 155 -17.80 25.79 16.81
N ASN A 156 -18.66 26.18 17.74
CA ASN A 156 -19.49 25.22 18.49
C ASN A 156 -20.55 24.59 17.58
N ILE A 157 -21.20 25.39 16.74
CA ILE A 157 -22.17 24.88 15.76
C ILE A 157 -21.47 23.99 14.72
N ILE A 158 -20.29 24.41 14.25
CA ILE A 158 -19.50 23.61 13.30
C ILE A 158 -19.13 22.26 13.93
N LYS A 159 -18.61 22.24 15.16
CA LYS A 159 -18.28 20.99 15.88
C LYS A 159 -19.49 20.08 16.03
N ALA A 160 -20.63 20.61 16.49
CA ALA A 160 -21.85 19.83 16.65
C ALA A 160 -22.32 19.20 15.32
N LYS A 161 -22.33 19.99 14.24
CA LYS A 161 -22.69 19.52 12.90
C LYS A 161 -21.65 18.55 12.33
N TRP A 162 -20.37 18.75 12.62
CA TRP A 162 -19.27 17.87 12.20
C TRP A 162 -19.41 16.47 12.82
N LEU A 163 -19.80 16.40 14.09
CA LEU A 163 -20.05 15.15 14.81
C LEU A 163 -21.20 14.35 14.20
N ILE A 164 -22.37 14.97 14.01
CA ILE A 164 -23.55 14.25 13.46
C ILE A 164 -23.37 13.82 12.01
N THR A 165 -22.44 14.44 11.27
CA THR A 165 -22.13 14.09 9.88
C THR A 165 -20.99 13.09 9.74
N TYR A 166 -20.43 12.61 10.85
CA TYR A 166 -19.28 11.68 10.84
C TYR A 166 -19.55 10.41 10.01
N GLU A 167 -20.70 9.76 10.19
CA GLU A 167 -21.01 8.52 9.45
C GLU A 167 -21.14 8.74 7.93
N VAL A 168 -21.68 9.90 7.50
CA VAL A 168 -21.71 10.27 6.07
C VAL A 168 -20.31 10.46 5.54
N ARG A 169 -19.50 11.22 6.26
CA ARG A 169 -18.12 11.53 5.88
C ARG A 169 -17.24 10.28 5.84
N LYS A 170 -17.40 9.39 6.82
CA LYS A 170 -16.76 8.07 6.84
C LYS A 170 -17.19 7.23 5.65
N TYR A 171 -18.48 7.17 5.33
CA TYR A 171 -18.95 6.46 4.13
C TYR A 171 -18.31 7.03 2.85
N ASP A 172 -18.25 8.36 2.72
CA ASP A 172 -17.61 9.02 1.59
C ASP A 172 -16.12 8.67 1.45
N ILE A 173 -15.39 8.61 2.56
CA ILE A 173 -13.94 8.36 2.56
C ILE A 173 -13.61 6.87 2.34
N PHE A 174 -14.37 5.96 2.95
CA PHE A 174 -14.01 4.54 3.02
C PHE A 174 -14.75 3.65 2.03
N GLU A 175 -16.00 3.97 1.69
CA GLU A 175 -16.89 3.11 0.91
C GLU A 175 -17.16 3.65 -0.50
N SER A 176 -16.89 4.94 -0.75
CA SER A 176 -16.94 5.51 -2.11
C SER A 176 -15.70 5.10 -2.91
N ASN A 177 -15.78 3.98 -3.64
CA ASN A 177 -14.66 3.41 -4.40
C ASN A 177 -14.13 4.29 -5.55
N GLU A 178 -14.66 5.50 -5.76
CA GLU A 178 -14.34 6.37 -6.90
C GLU A 178 -13.86 7.78 -6.52
N GLN A 179 -13.74 8.11 -5.22
CA GLN A 179 -13.36 9.47 -4.80
C GLN A 179 -11.86 9.57 -4.50
N SER A 180 -11.20 10.52 -5.14
CA SER A 180 -9.86 10.95 -4.76
C SER A 180 -9.90 11.81 -3.49
N ILE A 181 -8.77 11.97 -2.80
CA ILE A 181 -8.67 12.90 -1.65
C ILE A 181 -9.08 14.32 -2.07
N SER A 182 -8.76 14.73 -3.30
CA SER A 182 -9.21 16.01 -3.85
C SER A 182 -10.73 16.12 -3.89
N ASP A 183 -11.42 15.06 -4.29
CA ASP A 183 -12.90 15.01 -4.31
C ASP A 183 -13.48 15.08 -2.88
N ILE A 184 -12.83 14.42 -1.91
CA ILE A 184 -13.20 14.53 -0.49
C ILE A 184 -13.08 15.97 0.00
N PHE A 185 -12.00 16.68 -0.36
CA PHE A 185 -11.80 18.08 0.03
C PHE A 185 -12.77 19.04 -0.69
N LEU A 186 -13.25 18.70 -1.88
CA LEU A 186 -14.31 19.44 -2.56
C LEU A 186 -15.67 19.19 -1.90
N LYS A 187 -15.95 17.94 -1.49
CA LYS A 187 -17.19 17.56 -0.82
C LYS A 187 -17.28 18.07 0.62
N TRP A 188 -16.14 18.16 1.30
CA TRP A 188 -16.02 18.63 2.69
C TRP A 188 -15.03 19.81 2.76
N PRO A 189 -15.42 21.02 2.30
CA PRO A 189 -14.49 22.15 2.18
C PRO A 189 -13.93 22.64 3.52
N ILE A 190 -14.51 22.22 4.64
CA ILE A 190 -13.96 22.44 5.99
C ILE A 190 -12.52 21.94 6.11
N PHE A 191 -12.15 20.84 5.44
CA PHE A 191 -10.77 20.33 5.40
C PHE A 191 -9.79 21.28 4.69
N GLN A 192 -10.27 22.23 3.90
CA GLN A 192 -9.41 23.22 3.24
C GLN A 192 -8.97 24.34 4.21
N SER A 193 -9.65 24.46 5.35
CA SER A 193 -9.23 25.37 6.42
C SER A 193 -7.84 24.98 6.93
N PRO A 194 -7.06 25.91 7.49
CA PRO A 194 -5.80 25.57 8.14
C PRO A 194 -5.97 24.92 9.53
N LYS A 195 -7.21 24.78 10.03
CA LYS A 195 -7.47 24.34 11.41
C LYS A 195 -7.50 22.82 11.56
N ASP A 196 -6.49 22.21 12.13
CA ASP A 196 -6.36 20.75 12.33
C ASP A 196 -7.45 20.03 13.16
N TRP A 197 -8.26 20.73 13.96
CA TRP A 197 -9.15 20.10 14.94
C TRP A 197 -10.11 19.05 14.35
N TYR A 198 -10.53 19.17 13.09
CA TYR A 198 -11.41 18.18 12.44
C TYR A 198 -10.71 16.84 12.22
N VAL A 199 -9.40 16.82 11.91
CA VAL A 199 -8.63 15.57 11.77
C VAL A 199 -8.48 14.94 13.14
N LEU A 200 -8.21 15.75 14.15
CA LEU A 200 -8.07 15.28 15.53
C LEU A 200 -9.40 14.71 16.07
N GLU A 201 -10.53 15.33 15.75
CA GLU A 201 -11.89 14.85 16.06
C GLU A 201 -12.21 13.54 15.34
N ASP A 202 -12.11 13.51 14.01
CA ASP A 202 -12.45 12.32 13.23
C ASP A 202 -11.57 11.12 13.60
N PHE A 203 -10.28 11.37 13.89
CA PHE A 203 -9.40 10.32 14.39
C PHE A 203 -9.85 9.80 15.75
N LYS A 204 -10.27 10.66 16.68
CA LYS A 204 -10.77 10.25 18.01
C LYS A 204 -12.03 9.39 17.92
N ILE A 205 -12.95 9.75 17.02
CA ILE A 205 -14.21 9.01 16.85
C ILE A 205 -13.94 7.68 16.15
N GLY A 206 -13.10 7.67 15.11
CA GLY A 206 -12.79 6.47 14.33
C GLY A 206 -11.84 5.49 15.02
N ASN A 207 -10.90 6.00 15.80
CA ASN A 207 -9.93 5.23 16.56
C ASN A 207 -10.11 5.57 18.04
N LEU A 208 -10.81 4.71 18.78
CA LEU A 208 -11.10 4.85 20.23
C LEU A 208 -9.85 4.79 21.13
N ILE A 209 -8.66 5.04 20.60
CA ILE A 209 -7.38 5.04 21.32
C ILE A 209 -6.74 6.41 21.10
N THR A 210 -6.70 7.22 22.16
CA THR A 210 -5.87 8.44 22.19
C THR A 210 -4.74 8.25 23.18
N HIS A 211 -3.53 8.02 22.66
CA HIS A 211 -2.31 8.17 23.45
C HIS A 211 -1.68 9.52 23.12
N LYS A 212 -1.11 10.16 24.15
CA LYS A 212 -0.21 11.30 23.99
C LYS A 212 1.16 10.77 23.59
N ILE A 213 1.82 11.45 22.66
CA ILE A 213 3.21 11.21 22.31
C ILE A 213 4.04 11.32 23.60
N THR A 214 4.64 10.23 24.04
CA THR A 214 5.64 10.23 25.11
C THR A 214 7.03 10.31 24.49
N ASP A 215 7.86 11.19 25.04
CA ASP A 215 9.27 11.37 24.66
C ASP A 215 10.06 10.16 25.14
N ASP A 216 10.14 9.11 24.32
CA ASP A 216 10.92 7.91 24.64
C ASP A 216 12.09 7.78 23.66
N ARG A 217 13.30 7.94 24.20
CA ARG A 217 14.56 7.98 23.44
C ARG A 217 15.30 6.67 23.61
N ASN A 218 15.37 5.89 22.54
CA ASN A 218 16.45 4.92 22.34
C ASN A 218 16.80 4.83 20.85
N THR A 219 18.07 5.09 20.53
CA THR A 219 18.57 5.34 19.16
C THR A 219 19.35 4.14 18.62
N TYR A 220 19.06 3.72 17.39
CA TYR A 220 19.90 2.82 16.60
C TYR A 220 20.61 3.56 15.47
N MET A 221 21.94 3.56 15.51
CA MET A 221 22.80 4.28 14.57
C MET A 221 23.13 3.42 13.35
N ASN A 222 22.89 3.95 12.15
CA ASN A 222 23.60 3.53 10.94
C ASN A 222 24.08 4.77 10.17
N SER A 223 25.40 4.88 10.02
CA SER A 223 26.07 6.09 9.54
C SER A 223 25.91 6.29 8.03
N TYR A 224 25.28 7.40 7.66
CA TYR A 224 25.42 8.03 6.34
C TYR A 224 25.87 9.47 6.57
N LYS A 225 26.67 10.03 5.66
CA LYS A 225 27.33 11.34 5.82
C LYS A 225 26.35 12.47 6.25
N TYR A 226 25.15 12.53 5.66
CA TYR A 226 24.12 13.50 6.02
C TYR A 226 23.47 13.23 7.39
N ALA A 227 23.18 11.96 7.70
CA ALA A 227 22.68 11.59 9.03
C ALA A 227 23.70 11.92 10.13
N LEU A 228 25.00 11.75 9.85
CA LEU A 228 26.07 12.13 10.79
C LEU A 228 26.12 13.64 11.01
N THR A 229 25.89 14.45 9.97
CA THR A 229 25.74 15.91 10.11
C THR A 229 24.56 16.25 11.01
N LEU A 230 23.39 15.66 10.75
CA LEU A 230 22.20 15.85 11.59
C LEU A 230 22.43 15.41 13.03
N LEU A 231 23.12 14.30 13.28
CA LEU A 231 23.45 13.85 14.64
C LEU A 231 24.40 14.82 15.36
N THR A 232 25.40 15.35 14.64
CA THR A 232 26.29 16.38 15.20
C THR A 232 25.53 17.65 15.55
N GLU A 233 24.60 18.06 14.67
CA GLU A 233 23.72 19.20 14.93
C GLU A 233 22.77 18.92 16.09
N LEU A 234 22.23 17.70 16.21
CA LEU A 234 21.35 17.28 17.31
C LEU A 234 22.06 17.40 18.66
N ASP A 235 23.29 16.89 18.76
CA ASP A 235 24.11 17.01 19.97
C ASP A 235 24.33 18.50 20.31
N SER A 236 24.61 19.33 19.31
CA SER A 236 24.78 20.78 19.51
C SER A 236 23.50 21.48 19.98
N THR A 237 22.34 21.15 19.41
CA THR A 237 21.07 21.77 19.79
C THR A 237 20.63 21.35 21.18
N TYR A 238 20.89 20.10 21.59
CA TYR A 238 20.67 19.67 22.97
C TYR A 238 21.56 20.40 23.97
N LEU A 239 22.85 20.55 23.65
CA LEU A 239 23.79 21.29 24.51
C LEU A 239 23.37 22.77 24.65
N ASN A 240 22.83 23.36 23.59
CA ASN A 240 22.37 24.74 23.57
C ASN A 240 20.95 24.94 24.13
N GLY A 241 20.24 23.86 24.49
CA GLY A 241 18.86 23.93 24.99
C GLY A 241 17.81 24.28 23.92
N ASP A 242 18.14 24.20 22.63
CA ASP A 242 17.20 24.43 21.53
C ASP A 242 16.35 23.17 21.28
N LEU A 243 15.26 23.07 22.03
CA LEU A 243 14.34 21.94 21.96
C LEU A 243 13.64 21.85 20.59
N ARG A 244 13.30 22.99 19.98
CA ARG A 244 12.56 23.02 18.70
C ARG A 244 13.40 22.40 17.59
N SER A 245 14.63 22.87 17.43
CA SER A 245 15.53 22.35 16.40
C SER A 245 15.91 20.91 16.70
N SER A 246 16.11 20.55 17.97
CA SER A 246 16.36 19.16 18.37
C SER A 246 15.24 18.21 17.95
N ILE A 247 13.97 18.62 18.12
CA ILE A 247 12.82 17.84 17.65
C ILE A 247 12.82 17.74 16.13
N VAL A 248 13.00 18.86 15.42
CA VAL A 248 13.03 18.85 13.94
C VAL A 248 14.11 17.91 13.41
N ILE A 249 15.31 17.98 13.96
CA ILE A 249 16.42 17.11 13.59
C ILE A 249 16.09 15.64 13.88
N SER A 250 15.50 15.37 15.06
CA SER A 250 15.07 14.02 15.44
C SER A 250 14.07 13.45 14.43
N LEU A 251 13.09 14.24 13.99
CA LEU A 251 12.11 13.85 12.97
C LEU A 251 12.76 13.60 11.60
N LEU A 252 13.72 14.44 11.20
CA LEU A 252 14.48 14.25 9.96
C LEU A 252 15.38 13.00 9.99
N LEU A 253 15.83 12.58 11.18
CA LEU A 253 16.68 11.41 11.38
C LEU A 253 15.91 10.08 11.33
N VAL A 254 14.62 10.04 11.69
CA VAL A 254 13.83 8.78 11.78
C VAL A 254 14.03 7.85 10.56
N PRO A 255 13.94 8.33 9.30
CA PRO A 255 14.08 7.46 8.14
C PRO A 255 15.50 6.94 7.89
N TYR A 256 16.51 7.61 8.46
CA TYR A 256 17.90 7.16 8.40
C TYR A 256 18.17 6.04 9.41
N LEU A 257 17.54 6.11 10.59
CA LEU A 257 17.62 5.08 11.63
C LEU A 257 16.78 3.85 11.25
N ILE A 258 15.66 4.07 10.55
CA ILE A 258 14.68 3.04 10.16
C ILE A 258 14.52 3.04 8.63
N PRO A 259 15.56 2.65 7.87
CA PRO A 259 15.52 2.72 6.42
C PRO A 259 14.62 1.64 5.85
N THR A 260 13.63 2.03 5.03
CA THR A 260 12.84 1.05 4.28
C THR A 260 13.67 0.45 3.15
N LYS A 261 13.98 -0.85 3.27
CA LYS A 261 14.85 -1.57 2.30
C LYS A 261 14.06 -2.28 1.19
N THR A 262 12.74 -2.09 1.12
CA THR A 262 11.87 -2.84 0.21
C THR A 262 11.85 -2.25 -1.20
N GLN A 263 11.73 -3.13 -2.20
CA GLN A 263 11.50 -2.72 -3.58
C GLN A 263 10.03 -2.36 -3.77
N ILE A 264 9.78 -1.17 -4.28
CA ILE A 264 8.44 -0.66 -4.59
C ILE A 264 8.07 -1.11 -5.99
N LYS A 265 6.94 -1.81 -6.12
CA LYS A 265 6.40 -2.16 -7.42
C LYS A 265 5.93 -0.90 -8.15
N ASN A 266 6.38 -0.73 -9.38
CA ASN A 266 5.89 0.31 -10.26
C ASN A 266 4.50 -0.07 -10.79
N ASN A 267 3.54 0.84 -10.67
CA ASN A 267 2.18 0.62 -11.15
C ASN A 267 1.98 1.17 -12.57
N ASN A 268 2.92 1.98 -13.06
CA ASN A 268 2.86 2.53 -14.40
C ASN A 268 3.30 1.49 -15.44
N VAL A 269 2.39 1.15 -16.36
CA VAL A 269 2.60 0.16 -17.43
C VAL A 269 3.69 0.59 -18.41
N SER A 270 3.97 1.90 -18.52
CA SER A 270 4.97 2.45 -19.44
C SER A 270 6.41 2.34 -18.95
N VAL A 271 6.64 2.04 -17.66
CA VAL A 271 7.99 2.02 -17.09
C VAL A 271 8.63 0.65 -17.26
N LYS A 272 9.78 0.61 -17.94
CA LYS A 272 10.56 -0.61 -18.21
C LYS A 272 10.98 -1.34 -16.93
N THR A 273 11.27 -0.60 -15.86
CA THR A 273 11.62 -1.17 -14.55
C THR A 273 10.37 -1.46 -13.73
N LYS A 274 10.06 -2.75 -13.60
CA LYS A 274 8.91 -3.24 -12.83
C LYS A 274 8.97 -2.88 -11.33
N PHE A 275 10.18 -2.64 -10.82
CA PHE A 275 10.43 -2.30 -9.43
C PHE A 275 11.37 -1.10 -9.34
N TRP A 276 11.05 -0.19 -8.44
CA TRP A 276 11.87 0.93 -8.03
C TRP A 276 12.39 0.67 -6.62
N LYS A 277 13.69 0.91 -6.39
CA LYS A 277 14.30 0.84 -5.07
C LYS A 277 14.60 2.28 -4.63
N PRO A 278 13.85 2.85 -3.67
CA PRO A 278 14.14 4.17 -3.15
C PRO A 278 15.56 4.26 -2.60
N LEU A 279 16.22 5.37 -2.89
CA LEU A 279 17.43 5.76 -2.17
C LEU A 279 17.06 6.23 -0.77
N LEU A 280 18.01 6.18 0.16
CA LEU A 280 17.77 6.59 1.53
C LEU A 280 17.32 8.05 1.64
N VAL A 281 17.88 8.93 0.81
CA VAL A 281 17.47 10.34 0.74
C VAL A 281 16.01 10.47 0.25
N GLU A 282 15.58 9.60 -0.66
CA GLU A 282 14.19 9.58 -1.12
C GLU A 282 13.25 9.12 0.01
N SER A 283 13.64 8.08 0.76
CA SER A 283 12.95 7.65 1.97
C SER A 283 12.85 8.76 3.01
N ALA A 284 13.96 9.46 3.28
CA ALA A 284 13.98 10.57 4.21
C ALA A 284 13.02 11.68 3.78
N SER A 285 13.12 12.10 2.52
CA SER A 285 12.25 13.14 1.96
C SER A 285 10.77 12.75 1.94
N ALA A 286 10.44 11.46 1.80
CA ALA A 286 9.06 11.00 1.80
C ALA A 286 8.40 11.09 3.19
N PHE A 287 9.20 11.07 4.26
CA PHE A 287 8.74 11.24 5.63
C PHE A 287 8.63 12.73 6.01
N ALA A 288 9.76 13.44 5.94
CA ALA A 288 9.85 14.86 6.25
C ALA A 288 10.98 15.54 5.46
N ILE A 289 10.81 16.81 5.14
CA ILE A 289 11.84 17.65 4.50
C ILE A 289 12.10 18.93 5.27
N HIS A 290 13.31 19.45 5.12
CA HIS A 290 13.65 20.82 5.45
C HIS A 290 13.86 21.61 4.16
N VAL A 291 13.26 22.79 4.05
CA VAL A 291 13.38 23.68 2.88
C VAL A 291 13.55 25.12 3.33
N GLN A 292 14.37 25.88 2.58
CA GLN A 292 14.78 27.24 2.95
C GLN A 292 13.61 28.23 3.05
N ASN A 293 12.61 28.06 2.19
CA ASN A 293 11.50 28.99 2.05
C ASN A 293 10.34 28.33 1.29
N MET A 294 9.23 29.07 1.18
CA MET A 294 8.02 28.61 0.50
C MET A 294 8.20 28.36 -1.00
N ILE A 295 9.17 29.01 -1.65
CA ILE A 295 9.49 28.77 -3.07
C ILE A 295 10.10 27.37 -3.21
N LYS A 296 11.09 27.04 -2.39
CA LYS A 296 11.70 25.71 -2.34
C LYS A 296 10.71 24.62 -1.95
N PHE A 297 9.77 24.92 -1.06
CA PHE A 297 8.68 24.00 -0.75
C PHE A 297 7.80 23.70 -1.97
N HIS A 298 7.47 24.72 -2.76
CA HIS A 298 6.67 24.54 -3.97
C HIS A 298 7.44 23.77 -5.06
N GLU A 299 8.73 24.06 -5.25
CA GLU A 299 9.60 23.33 -6.17
C GLU A 299 9.66 21.83 -5.82
N ASP A 300 9.85 21.49 -4.54
CA ASP A 300 9.84 20.09 -4.07
C ASP A 300 8.50 19.40 -4.38
N PHE A 301 7.38 20.08 -4.16
CA PHE A 301 6.05 19.55 -4.50
C PHE A 301 5.93 19.22 -6.00
N CYS A 302 6.31 20.15 -6.88
CA CYS A 302 6.26 19.90 -8.33
C CYS A 302 7.16 18.74 -8.75
N GLN A 303 8.34 18.60 -8.15
CA GLN A 303 9.23 17.47 -8.40
C GLN A 303 8.61 16.14 -7.95
N ARG A 304 7.94 16.12 -6.79
CA ARG A 304 7.18 14.95 -6.32
C ARG A 304 6.07 14.59 -7.28
N GLU A 305 5.28 15.54 -7.76
CA GLU A 305 4.18 15.25 -8.70
C GLU A 305 4.70 14.51 -9.93
N ILE A 306 5.78 15.00 -10.53
CA ILE A 306 6.41 14.36 -11.68
C ILE A 306 6.89 12.94 -11.34
N LYS A 307 7.59 12.78 -10.20
CA LYS A 307 8.11 11.48 -9.74
C LYS A 307 7.01 10.46 -9.47
N TYR A 308 6.01 10.81 -8.68
CA TYR A 308 4.94 9.88 -8.31
C TYR A 308 4.06 9.54 -9.51
N LEU A 309 3.78 10.50 -10.40
CA LEU A 309 3.11 10.25 -11.67
C LEU A 309 3.89 9.24 -12.53
N HIS A 310 5.21 9.41 -12.64
CA HIS A 310 6.08 8.47 -13.35
C HIS A 310 5.94 7.03 -12.79
N HIS A 311 5.80 6.88 -11.47
CA HIS A 311 5.64 5.58 -10.81
C HIS A 311 4.19 5.08 -10.70
N GLY A 312 3.21 5.79 -11.26
CA GLY A 312 1.79 5.43 -11.15
C GLY A 312 1.31 5.40 -9.69
N ALA A 313 1.78 6.35 -8.90
CA ALA A 313 1.49 6.50 -7.48
C ALA A 313 1.01 7.93 -7.20
N THR A 314 0.40 8.12 -6.04
CA THR A 314 -0.04 9.43 -5.56
C THR A 314 0.86 9.88 -4.41
N ILE A 315 1.04 11.20 -4.29
CA ILE A 315 1.74 11.79 -3.15
C ILE A 315 0.93 11.46 -1.88
N GLN A 316 1.59 10.86 -0.90
CA GLN A 316 1.00 10.62 0.42
C GLN A 316 1.30 11.79 1.36
N PRO A 317 0.57 11.94 2.47
CA PRO A 317 0.87 12.94 3.47
C PRO A 317 2.34 12.97 3.91
N TYR A 318 2.91 14.18 4.03
CA TYR A 318 4.29 14.38 4.51
C TYR A 318 4.44 15.73 5.22
N ILE A 319 5.54 15.84 5.98
CA ILE A 319 5.88 17.03 6.77
C ILE A 319 6.93 17.86 6.03
N ALA A 320 6.81 19.19 6.06
CA ALA A 320 7.82 20.11 5.58
C ALA A 320 8.13 21.17 6.63
N PHE A 321 9.40 21.26 7.02
CA PHE A 321 9.93 22.31 7.89
C PHE A 321 10.49 23.43 7.02
N VAL A 322 10.00 24.65 7.22
CA VAL A 322 10.41 25.83 6.46
C VAL A 322 11.18 26.77 7.37
N GLY A 323 12.39 27.15 6.95
CA GLY A 323 13.31 28.03 7.67
C GLY A 323 14.61 28.16 6.88
N GLU A 324 15.39 29.23 7.10
CA GLU A 324 16.64 29.44 6.34
C GLU A 324 17.63 28.29 6.54
N ASP A 325 17.67 27.78 7.76
CA ASP A 325 18.40 26.61 8.20
C ASP A 325 17.65 25.84 9.30
N ILE A 326 18.22 24.72 9.72
CA ILE A 326 17.64 23.81 10.73
C ILE A 326 17.50 24.47 12.11
N GLN A 327 18.30 25.49 12.42
CA GLN A 327 18.25 26.23 13.68
C GLN A 327 17.21 27.38 13.63
N SER A 328 16.71 27.71 12.44
CA SER A 328 15.81 28.85 12.18
C SER A 328 14.50 28.43 11.52
N ILE A 329 13.90 27.32 11.99
CA ILE A 329 12.61 26.83 11.49
C ILE A 329 11.46 27.77 11.87
N SER A 330 11.00 28.54 10.90
CA SER A 330 9.90 29.50 11.05
C SER A 330 8.52 28.84 11.08
N SER A 331 8.33 27.73 10.36
CA SER A 331 7.00 27.10 10.23
C SER A 331 7.08 25.62 9.91
N CYS A 332 6.14 24.85 10.44
CA CYS A 332 5.97 23.43 10.14
C CYS A 332 4.72 23.24 9.30
N TYR A 333 4.81 22.52 8.18
CA TYR A 333 3.67 22.25 7.32
C TYR A 333 3.38 20.77 7.23
N VAL A 334 2.08 20.42 7.23
CA VAL A 334 1.60 19.11 6.82
C VAL A 334 0.93 19.26 5.46
N ARG A 335 1.40 18.51 4.48
CA ARG A 335 0.83 18.47 3.13
C ARG A 335 -0.03 17.21 3.00
N VAL A 336 -1.34 17.38 2.81
CA VAL A 336 -2.27 16.29 2.44
C VAL A 336 -2.78 16.57 1.03
N ASN A 337 -3.97 17.17 0.90
CA ASN A 337 -4.44 17.82 -0.34
C ASN A 337 -4.29 19.35 -0.29
N GLN A 338 -4.30 19.94 0.90
CA GLN A 338 -3.86 21.32 1.16
C GLN A 338 -2.58 21.33 2.02
N ARG A 339 -2.08 22.54 2.29
CA ARG A 339 -0.96 22.79 3.21
C ARG A 339 -1.53 23.37 4.51
N TRP A 340 -1.34 22.68 5.62
CA TRP A 340 -1.72 23.16 6.95
C TRP A 340 -0.46 23.57 7.72
N CYS A 341 -0.51 24.72 8.38
CA CYS A 341 0.63 25.33 9.06
C CYS A 341 0.51 25.12 10.57
N PHE A 342 1.63 24.77 11.21
CA PHE A 342 1.75 24.48 12.62
C PHE A 342 2.95 25.20 13.19
N GLU A 343 2.80 25.69 14.42
CA GLU A 343 3.92 26.20 15.19
C GLU A 343 4.76 25.05 15.73
N ASP A 344 4.17 24.01 16.30
CA ASP A 344 4.90 22.91 16.94
C ASP A 344 5.19 21.75 15.95
N PRO A 345 6.48 21.35 15.78
CA PRO A 345 6.85 20.17 14.99
C PRO A 345 6.19 18.86 15.42
N LEU A 346 5.93 18.66 16.72
CA LEU A 346 5.27 17.44 17.22
C LEU A 346 3.78 17.43 16.88
N ILE A 347 3.12 18.60 16.90
CA ILE A 347 1.73 18.71 16.42
C ILE A 347 1.68 18.42 14.92
N ALA A 348 2.64 18.90 14.14
CA ALA A 348 2.73 18.56 12.71
C ALA A 348 2.91 17.05 12.49
N LEU A 349 3.74 16.38 13.29
CA LEU A 349 3.86 14.92 13.26
C LEU A 349 2.54 14.23 13.59
N GLU A 350 1.88 14.63 14.68
CA GLU A 350 0.62 14.05 15.13
C GLU A 350 -0.49 14.20 14.09
N VAL A 351 -0.66 15.41 13.55
CA VAL A 351 -1.67 15.67 12.53
C VAL A 351 -1.35 14.88 11.26
N CYS A 352 -0.10 14.89 10.80
CA CYS A 352 0.32 14.11 9.62
C CYS A 352 0.02 12.63 9.82
N PHE A 353 0.38 12.05 10.96
CA PHE A 353 0.09 10.66 11.29
C PHE A 353 -1.42 10.36 11.23
N LYS A 354 -2.25 11.20 11.87
CA LYS A 354 -3.70 10.98 11.95
C LYS A 354 -4.38 11.11 10.58
N THR A 355 -3.84 11.89 9.65
CA THR A 355 -4.38 12.01 8.29
C THR A 355 -4.42 10.68 7.53
N PHE A 356 -3.46 9.77 7.79
CA PHE A 356 -3.46 8.45 7.15
C PHE A 356 -4.71 7.64 7.50
N PHE A 357 -5.19 7.76 8.74
CA PHE A 357 -6.39 7.06 9.20
C PHE A 357 -7.66 7.82 8.80
N VAL A 358 -7.69 9.14 9.01
CA VAL A 358 -8.88 9.95 8.72
C VAL A 358 -9.24 9.92 7.24
N PHE A 359 -8.25 9.96 6.34
CA PHE A 359 -8.47 9.95 4.89
C PHE A 359 -8.20 8.59 4.24
N ASN A 360 -8.03 7.52 5.03
CA ASN A 360 -7.72 6.18 4.52
C ASN A 360 -6.54 6.14 3.53
N CYS A 361 -5.51 6.94 3.80
CA CYS A 361 -4.31 7.01 2.98
C CYS A 361 -3.32 5.92 3.38
N ASN A 362 -2.54 5.43 2.41
CA ASN A 362 -1.42 4.55 2.74
C ASN A 362 -0.25 5.40 3.24
N TYR A 363 0.61 4.83 4.10
CA TYR A 363 1.91 5.44 4.33
C TYR A 363 2.71 5.53 3.02
N PRO A 364 3.56 6.57 2.84
CA PRO A 364 4.52 6.61 1.74
C PRO A 364 5.33 5.32 1.74
N LYS A 365 5.43 4.68 0.57
CA LYS A 365 6.05 3.35 0.45
C LYS A 365 7.55 3.40 0.73
N GLU A 366 8.17 4.56 0.49
CA GLU A 366 9.59 4.85 0.65
C GLU A 366 10.02 4.91 2.11
N CYS A 367 9.11 5.25 3.02
CA CYS A 367 9.36 5.37 4.46
C CYS A 367 8.27 4.65 5.27
N TYR A 368 7.73 3.55 4.71
CA TYR A 368 6.67 2.77 5.34
C TYR A 368 7.08 2.29 6.73
N ASP A 369 8.31 1.78 6.87
CA ASP A 369 8.80 1.27 8.15
C ASP A 369 8.95 2.37 9.19
N SER A 370 9.35 3.58 8.76
CA SER A 370 9.46 4.76 9.63
C SER A 370 8.10 5.12 10.23
N TRP A 371 7.06 5.21 9.40
CA TRP A 371 5.70 5.49 9.87
C TRP A 371 5.11 4.34 10.69
N LEU A 372 5.39 3.08 10.35
CA LEU A 372 4.93 1.94 11.13
C LEU A 372 5.55 1.92 12.53
N ILE A 373 6.81 2.31 12.68
CA ILE A 373 7.42 2.45 14.01
C ILE A 373 6.85 3.63 14.79
N VAL A 374 6.62 4.78 14.14
CA VAL A 374 5.89 5.90 14.76
C VAL A 374 4.51 5.44 15.26
N GLN A 375 3.76 4.69 14.44
CA GLN A 375 2.46 4.14 14.81
C GLN A 375 2.53 3.26 16.06
N GLN A 376 3.50 2.34 16.11
CA GLN A 376 3.57 1.31 17.16
C GLN A 376 4.23 1.82 18.45
N LEU A 377 5.29 2.64 18.36
CA LEU A 377 6.01 3.11 19.54
C LEU A 377 5.46 4.43 20.08
N LEU A 378 5.21 5.43 19.22
CA LEU A 378 4.77 6.75 19.68
C LEU A 378 3.27 6.82 19.90
N PHE A 379 2.48 6.16 19.05
CA PHE A 379 1.02 6.16 19.15
C PHE A 379 0.43 4.89 19.76
N GLN A 380 1.25 3.87 20.01
CA GLN A 380 0.83 2.57 20.58
C GLN A 380 -0.37 1.96 19.85
N LEU A 381 -0.41 2.13 18.52
CA LEU A 381 -1.52 1.71 17.68
C LEU A 381 -1.09 0.53 16.81
N HIS A 382 -1.91 -0.52 16.82
CA HIS A 382 -1.73 -1.70 15.97
C HIS A 382 -2.98 -1.92 15.13
N THR A 383 -2.79 -2.23 13.84
CA THR A 383 -3.90 -2.53 12.94
C THR A 383 -3.74 -3.90 12.28
N PRO A 384 -4.84 -4.55 11.86
CA PRO A 384 -4.78 -5.76 11.03
C PRO A 384 -4.09 -5.54 9.67
N HIS A 385 -3.87 -4.29 9.27
CA HIS A 385 -3.24 -3.92 8.01
C HIS A 385 -1.72 -3.69 8.13
N ASP A 386 -1.17 -3.72 9.34
CA ASP A 386 0.25 -3.56 9.62
C ASP A 386 1.05 -4.67 8.91
N LYS A 387 2.07 -4.28 8.14
CA LYS A 387 2.97 -5.19 7.43
C LYS A 387 4.34 -5.15 8.05
N SER A 388 4.54 -5.94 9.12
CA SER A 388 5.82 -5.97 9.80
C SER A 388 6.95 -6.44 8.88
N THR A 389 8.04 -5.68 8.86
CA THR A 389 9.28 -6.05 8.17
C THR A 389 10.30 -6.60 9.17
N SER A 390 11.44 -7.08 8.69
CA SER A 390 12.52 -7.52 9.58
C SER A 390 13.02 -6.38 10.48
N ILE A 391 13.03 -5.15 9.97
CA ILE A 391 13.43 -3.96 10.72
C ILE A 391 12.40 -3.64 11.78
N THR A 392 11.11 -3.56 11.43
CA THR A 392 10.11 -3.21 12.44
C THR A 392 9.98 -4.28 13.52
N LYS A 393 10.11 -5.57 13.19
CA LYS A 393 10.17 -6.64 14.20
C LYS A 393 11.39 -6.52 15.12
N SER A 394 12.54 -6.13 14.60
CA SER A 394 13.76 -5.98 15.39
C SER A 394 13.65 -4.83 16.39
N VAL A 395 13.06 -3.71 15.96
CA VAL A 395 12.91 -2.52 16.80
C VAL A 395 11.80 -2.74 17.83
N SER A 396 10.63 -3.27 17.42
CA SER A 396 9.51 -3.52 18.34
C SER A 396 9.75 -4.67 19.32
N GLY A 397 10.77 -5.51 19.12
CA GLY A 397 11.15 -6.57 20.08
C GLY A 397 12.12 -6.11 21.17
N GLN A 398 12.54 -4.84 21.15
CA GLN A 398 13.49 -4.24 22.10
C GLN A 398 12.81 -3.35 23.13
N PHE A 399 11.50 -3.14 22.99
CA PHE A 399 10.58 -2.46 23.92
C PHE A 399 9.44 -3.44 24.20
#